data_AF-A0A349XWL5-F1
#
_entry.id   AF-A0A349XWL5-F1
#
_cell.length_a   1.000
_cell.length_b   1.000
_cell.length_c   1.000
_cell.angle_alpha   90.00
_cell.angle_beta   90.00
_cell.angle_gamma   90.00
#
_symmetry.space_group_name_H-M   'P 1'
#
loop_
_entity.id
_entity.type
_entity.pdbx_description
1 polymer ?
#
loop_
_entity_poly.entity_id
_entity_poly.type
_entity_poly.pdbx_seq_one_letter_code
_entity_poly.pdbx_strand_id
1 'polypeptide(L)'
;MSIQRAIFGGFRQLGITEENAQRDIYARVTGQSRLSLMNAQQQDAVMKELRRLGYKPVAVRRNGRRRLDGRYAPKMQSLWIAAYNLGIVEDREDRALEAFVKRQTGLDS
;
A
#
# COMPACT_ATOMS: atom_id res chain seq x y z
N MET A 1 -6.06 8.47 -6.12
CA MET A 1 -5.65 8.82 -4.74
C MET A 1 -4.91 10.15 -4.79
N SER A 2 -5.26 11.13 -3.96
CA SER A 2 -4.48 12.39 -3.87
C SER A 2 -3.09 12.10 -3.30
N ILE A 3 -2.04 12.68 -3.89
CA ILE A 3 -0.63 12.52 -3.47
C ILE A 3 -0.42 12.89 -1.99
N GLN A 4 -1.19 13.84 -1.47
CA GLN A 4 -1.19 14.21 -0.06
C GLN A 4 -1.55 13.03 0.86
N ARG A 5 -2.57 12.23 0.49
CA ARG A 5 -2.96 11.04 1.26
C ARG A 5 -1.85 9.99 1.28
N ALA A 6 -1.11 9.84 0.18
CA ALA A 6 0.02 8.92 0.11
C ALA A 6 1.18 9.37 1.02
N ILE A 7 1.47 10.67 1.05
CA ILE A 7 2.47 11.27 1.92
C ILE A 7 2.12 11.07 3.40
N PHE A 8 0.88 11.36 3.82
CA PHE A 8 0.42 11.06 5.19
C PHE A 8 0.41 9.56 5.52
N GLY A 9 0.15 8.70 4.53
CA GLY A 9 0.31 7.26 4.69
C GLY A 9 1.76 6.87 4.91
N GLY A 10 2.70 7.53 4.24
CA GLY A 10 4.13 7.24 4.38
C GLY A 10 4.73 7.68 5.69
N PHE A 11 4.37 8.85 6.21
CA PHE A 11 4.77 9.26 7.55
C PHE A 11 4.28 8.27 8.62
N ARG A 12 3.02 7.82 8.51
CA ARG A 12 2.48 6.80 9.42
C ARG A 12 3.23 5.46 9.34
N GLN A 13 3.56 5.00 8.13
CA GLN A 13 4.33 3.76 7.95
C GLN A 13 5.74 3.85 8.53
N LEU A 14 6.35 5.05 8.48
CA LEU A 14 7.67 5.31 9.03
C LEU A 14 7.66 5.64 10.53
N GLY A 15 6.48 5.68 11.18
CA GLY A 15 6.35 6.04 12.59
C GLY A 15 6.58 7.53 12.89
N ILE A 16 6.60 8.38 11.87
CA ILE A 16 6.81 9.82 12.02
C ILE A 16 5.45 10.50 12.21
N THR A 17 4.95 10.46 13.45
CA THR A 17 3.65 11.07 13.82
C THR A 17 3.76 12.52 14.25
N GLU A 18 4.94 12.93 14.74
CA GLU A 18 5.18 14.28 15.23
C GLU A 18 5.13 15.32 14.11
N GLU A 19 4.32 16.37 14.30
CA GLU A 19 4.13 17.42 13.29
C GLU A 19 5.45 18.16 13.02
N ASN A 20 6.27 18.39 14.05
CA ASN A 20 7.58 19.03 13.90
C ASN A 20 8.53 18.20 13.03
N ALA A 21 8.59 16.89 13.23
CA ALA A 21 9.43 16.00 12.42
C ALA A 21 8.95 15.95 10.96
N GLN A 22 7.64 16.04 10.71
CA GLN A 22 7.11 16.16 9.35
C GLN A 22 7.48 17.50 8.71
N ARG A 23 7.39 18.60 9.46
CA ARG A 23 7.77 19.94 9.01
C ARG A 23 9.25 20.04 8.69
N ASP A 24 10.12 19.39 9.46
CA ASP A 24 11.56 19.34 9.18
C ASP A 24 11.85 18.64 7.84
N ILE A 25 11.13 17.54 7.55
CA ILE A 25 11.24 16.87 6.25
C ILE A 25 10.72 17.76 5.12
N TYR A 26 9.60 18.45 5.31
CA TYR A 26 9.11 19.40 4.31
C TYR A 26 10.09 20.55 4.06
N ALA A 27 10.60 21.18 5.11
CA ALA A 27 11.54 22.29 5.01
C ALA A 27 12.85 21.84 4.34
N ARG A 28 13.37 20.67 4.69
CA ARG A 28 14.59 20.12 4.09
C ARG A 28 14.44 19.82 2.60
N VAL A 29 13.30 19.30 2.18
CA VAL A 29 13.10 18.77 0.81
C VAL A 29 12.58 19.84 -0.14
N THR A 30 11.70 20.72 0.35
CA THR A 30 10.99 21.68 -0.51
C THR A 30 11.17 23.13 -0.10
N GLY A 31 11.78 23.39 1.07
CA GLY A 31 11.87 24.74 1.66
C GLY A 31 10.54 25.27 2.19
N GLN A 32 9.51 24.43 2.28
CA GLN A 32 8.16 24.84 2.70
C GLN A 32 7.80 24.18 4.02
N SER A 33 7.02 24.87 4.85
CA SER A 33 6.60 24.35 6.16
C SER A 33 5.39 23.43 6.08
N ARG A 34 4.60 23.49 5.00
CA ARG A 34 3.32 22.78 4.88
C ARG A 34 3.06 22.25 3.47
N LEU A 35 2.43 21.08 3.40
CA LEU A 35 1.97 20.45 2.16
C LEU A 35 0.99 21.31 1.34
N SER A 36 0.18 22.15 1.99
CA SER A 36 -0.78 23.03 1.31
C SER A 36 -0.12 24.16 0.51
N LEU A 37 1.15 24.48 0.82
CA LEU A 37 1.95 25.50 0.13
C LEU A 37 2.81 24.91 -0.99
N MET A 38 2.76 23.58 -1.19
CA MET A 38 3.61 22.89 -2.14
C MET A 38 2.95 22.73 -3.51
N ASN A 39 3.74 22.93 -4.56
CA ASN A 39 3.36 22.55 -5.92
C ASN A 39 3.50 21.02 -6.15
N ALA A 40 3.03 20.53 -7.28
CA ALA A 40 3.06 19.10 -7.60
C ALA A 40 4.47 18.50 -7.62
N GLN A 41 5.47 19.27 -8.08
CA GLN A 41 6.87 18.82 -8.14
C GLN A 41 7.48 18.69 -6.73
N GLN A 42 7.16 19.62 -5.83
CA GLN A 42 7.57 19.57 -4.43
C GLN A 42 6.91 18.40 -3.69
N GLN A 43 5.62 18.12 -3.96
CA GLN A 43 4.94 16.96 -3.40
C GLN A 43 5.58 15.64 -3.88
N ASP A 44 6.01 15.56 -5.14
CA ASP A 44 6.75 14.39 -5.65
C ASP A 44 8.15 14.25 -5.02
N ALA A 45 8.85 15.37 -4.78
CA ALA A 45 10.13 15.36 -4.08
C ALA A 45 10.00 14.82 -2.64
N VAL A 46 8.97 15.25 -1.90
CA VAL A 46 8.66 14.70 -0.56
C VAL A 46 8.37 13.20 -0.64
N MET A 47 7.59 12.77 -1.64
CA MET A 47 7.30 11.35 -1.84
C MET A 47 8.56 10.53 -2.13
N LYS A 48 9.51 11.07 -2.91
CA LYS A 48 10.81 10.44 -3.18
C LYS A 48 11.66 10.30 -1.92
N GLU A 49 11.70 11.32 -1.07
CA GLU A 49 12.42 11.24 0.20
C GLU A 49 11.78 10.27 1.19
N LEU A 50 10.44 10.22 1.27
CA LEU A 50 9.76 9.19 2.06
C LEU A 50 10.13 7.78 1.57
N ARG A 51 10.19 7.56 0.25
CA ARG A 51 10.67 6.27 -0.31
C ARG A 51 12.12 5.98 0.06
N ARG A 52 13.00 6.99 0.06
CA ARG A 52 14.40 6.87 0.49
C ARG A 52 14.51 6.49 1.96
N LEU A 53 13.62 7.01 2.82
CA LEU A 53 13.52 6.68 4.24
C LEU A 53 12.90 5.30 4.52
N GLY A 54 12.46 4.58 3.49
CA GLY A 54 11.92 3.22 3.63
C GLY A 54 10.41 3.10 3.45
N TYR A 55 9.73 4.15 2.99
CA TYR A 55 8.32 4.05 2.60
C TYR A 55 8.16 3.07 1.45
N LYS A 56 7.43 1.98 1.73
CA LYS A 56 7.01 1.02 0.72
C LYS A 56 5.53 1.20 0.49
N PRO A 57 5.11 1.81 -0.63
CA PRO A 57 3.70 1.97 -0.93
C PRO A 57 3.03 0.59 -0.84
N VAL A 58 1.93 0.52 -0.09
CA VAL A 58 1.08 -0.69 -0.07
C VAL A 58 0.74 -0.98 -1.52
N ALA A 59 1.10 -2.17 -2.01
CA ALA A 59 0.80 -2.57 -3.36
C ALA A 59 -0.71 -2.79 -3.48
N VAL A 60 -1.44 -1.71 -3.76
CA VAL A 60 -2.87 -1.75 -4.03
C VAL A 60 -3.04 -2.10 -5.52
N ARG A 61 -3.91 -3.07 -5.84
CA ARG A 61 -4.25 -3.35 -7.24
C ARG A 61 -4.89 -2.11 -7.87
N ARG A 62 -4.87 -2.03 -9.21
CA ARG A 62 -5.50 -0.94 -9.98
C ARG A 62 -6.99 -0.71 -9.61
N ASN A 63 -7.66 -1.72 -9.03
CA ASN A 63 -9.03 -1.67 -8.53
C ASN A 63 -9.15 -1.28 -7.03
N GLY A 64 -8.15 -0.68 -6.41
CA GLY A 64 -8.22 -0.20 -5.02
C GLY A 64 -8.17 -1.28 -3.93
N ARG A 65 -8.15 -2.57 -4.30
CA ARG A 65 -8.08 -3.70 -3.37
C ARG A 65 -6.65 -4.01 -2.95
N ARG A 66 -6.45 -4.30 -1.65
CA ARG A 66 -5.19 -4.82 -1.13
C ARG A 66 -4.83 -6.10 -1.87
N ARG A 67 -3.56 -6.25 -2.24
CA ARG A 67 -3.05 -7.53 -2.73
C ARG A 67 -2.86 -8.43 -1.52
N LEU A 68 -3.12 -9.73 -1.70
CA LEU A 68 -2.64 -10.76 -0.79
C LEU A 68 -1.15 -10.54 -0.51
N ASP A 69 -0.79 -10.55 0.77
CA ASP A 69 0.57 -10.34 1.22
C ASP A 69 1.15 -11.60 1.89
N GLY A 70 2.44 -11.57 2.18
CA GLY A 70 3.17 -12.72 2.73
C GLY A 70 3.92 -13.56 1.70
N ARG A 71 4.82 -14.41 2.21
CA ARG A 71 5.80 -15.16 1.40
C ARG A 71 5.17 -16.08 0.37
N TYR A 72 4.00 -16.65 0.69
CA TYR A 72 3.33 -17.65 -0.15
C TYR A 72 2.11 -17.11 -0.90
N ALA A 73 1.70 -15.86 -0.67
CA ALA A 73 0.55 -15.26 -1.35
C ALA A 73 0.59 -15.39 -2.89
N PRO A 74 1.72 -15.14 -3.57
CA PRO A 74 1.80 -15.32 -5.03
C PRO A 74 1.52 -16.76 -5.47
N LYS A 75 1.97 -17.75 -4.69
CA LYS A 75 1.76 -19.17 -5.00
C LYS A 75 0.29 -19.56 -4.81
N MET A 76 -0.32 -19.14 -3.69
CA MET A 76 -1.74 -19.38 -3.44
C MET A 76 -2.60 -18.76 -4.53
N GLN A 77 -2.29 -17.52 -4.92
CA GLN A 77 -3.01 -16.83 -5.99
C GLN A 77 -2.91 -17.57 -7.33
N SER A 78 -1.71 -18.04 -7.70
CA SER A 78 -1.52 -18.82 -8.94
C SER A 78 -2.33 -20.12 -8.93
N LEU A 79 -2.35 -20.84 -7.80
CA LEU A 79 -3.14 -22.07 -7.66
C LEU A 79 -4.65 -21.79 -7.73
N TRP A 80 -5.12 -20.69 -7.11
CA TRP A 80 -6.52 -20.29 -7.15
C TRP A 80 -6.97 -19.92 -8.58
N ILE A 81 -6.15 -19.16 -9.31
CA ILE A 81 -6.42 -18.83 -10.71
C ILE A 81 -6.44 -20.11 -11.57
N ALA A 82 -5.54 -21.07 -11.31
CA ALA A 82 -5.55 -22.35 -12.02
C ALA A 82 -6.83 -23.15 -11.73
N ALA A 83 -7.28 -23.19 -10.48
CA ALA A 83 -8.54 -23.83 -10.10
C ALA A 83 -9.74 -23.19 -10.81
N TYR A 84 -9.76 -21.86 -10.93
CA TYR A 84 -10.81 -21.16 -11.68
C TYR A 84 -10.78 -21.52 -13.17
N ASN A 85 -9.60 -21.52 -13.79
CA ASN A 85 -9.45 -21.87 -15.21
C ASN A 85 -9.85 -23.33 -15.50
N LEU A 86 -9.70 -24.22 -14.52
CA LEU A 86 -10.15 -25.62 -14.59
C LEU A 86 -11.65 -25.78 -14.25
N GLY A 87 -12.35 -24.70 -13.89
CA GLY A 87 -13.77 -24.74 -13.51
C GLY A 87 -14.04 -25.35 -12.13
N ILE A 88 -13.02 -25.51 -11.28
CA ILE A 88 -13.16 -26.07 -9.92
C ILE A 88 -13.78 -25.04 -8.98
N VAL A 89 -13.49 -23.76 -9.20
CA VAL A 89 -14.03 -22.63 -8.42
C VAL A 89 -14.66 -21.60 -9.35
N GLU A 90 -15.73 -20.97 -8.90
CA GLU A 90 -16.52 -20.03 -9.70
C GLU A 90 -15.97 -18.60 -9.67
N ASP A 91 -15.24 -18.22 -8.62
CA ASP A 91 -14.73 -16.86 -8.44
C ASP A 91 -13.20 -16.87 -8.26
N ARG A 92 -12.50 -16.23 -9.20
CA ARG A 92 -11.04 -16.06 -9.20
C ARG A 92 -10.51 -14.95 -8.29
N GLU A 93 -11.38 -14.16 -7.67
CA GLU A 93 -10.97 -13.02 -6.87
C GLU A 93 -10.32 -13.42 -5.55
N ASP A 94 -9.34 -12.63 -5.10
CA ASP A 94 -8.61 -12.83 -3.84
C ASP A 94 -9.56 -12.96 -2.62
N ARG A 95 -10.71 -12.26 -2.62
CA ARG A 95 -11.72 -12.37 -1.55
C ARG A 95 -12.31 -13.78 -1.42
N ALA A 96 -12.49 -14.46 -2.55
CA ALA A 96 -13.03 -15.81 -2.59
C ALA A 96 -11.98 -16.81 -2.10
N LEU A 97 -10.71 -16.56 -2.45
CA LEU A 97 -9.57 -17.28 -1.90
C LEU A 97 -9.43 -17.09 -0.39
N GLU A 98 -9.48 -15.87 0.13
CA GLU A 98 -9.42 -15.58 1.58
C GLU A 98 -10.56 -16.27 2.32
N ALA A 99 -11.79 -16.14 1.81
CA ALA A 99 -12.95 -16.82 2.39
C ALA A 99 -12.80 -18.35 2.34
N PHE A 100 -12.23 -18.92 1.28
CA PHE A 100 -11.94 -20.34 1.19
C PHE A 100 -10.90 -20.76 2.24
N VAL A 101 -9.76 -20.07 2.34
CA VAL A 101 -8.72 -20.37 3.32
C VAL A 101 -9.25 -20.27 4.75
N LYS A 102 -10.05 -19.23 5.05
CA LYS A 102 -10.69 -19.07 6.35
C LYS A 102 -11.64 -20.22 6.68
N ARG A 103 -12.41 -20.72 5.72
CA ARG A 103 -13.25 -21.93 5.91
C ARG A 103 -12.42 -23.20 6.16
N GLN A 104 -11.26 -23.34 5.50
CA GLN A 104 -10.43 -24.54 5.65
C GLN A 104 -9.57 -24.54 6.92
N THR A 105 -9.07 -23.37 7.33
CA THR A 105 -8.03 -23.27 8.37
C THR A 105 -8.47 -22.50 9.61
N GLY A 106 -9.58 -21.75 9.54
CA GLY A 106 -10.00 -20.83 10.59
C GLY A 106 -9.13 -19.58 10.74
N LEU A 107 -8.08 -19.42 9.92
CA LEU A 107 -7.16 -18.28 9.95
C LEU A 107 -7.70 -17.13 9.11
N ASP A 108 -7.44 -15.89 9.54
CA ASP A 108 -7.76 -14.66 8.83
C ASP A 108 -6.47 -13.92 8.45
N SER A 109 -6.51 -13.12 7.38
CA SER A 109 -5.37 -12.37 6.84
C SER A 109 -5.06 -11.10 7.64
#